data_AF-A0A382X1V8-F1
#
_entry.id   AF-A0A382X1V8-F1
#
_cell.length_a   1.000
_cell.length_b   1.000
_cell.length_c   1.000
_cell.angle_alpha   90.00
_cell.angle_beta   90.00
_cell.angle_gamma   90.00
#
_symmetry.space_group_name_H-M   'P 1'
#
loop_
_entity.id
_entity.type
_entity.pdbx_description
1 polymer ?
#
loop_
_entity_poly.entity_id
_entity_poly.type
_entity_poly.pdbx_seq_one_letter_code
_entity_poly.pdbx_strand_id
1 'polypeptide(L)'
;MYKISHLAFLLLLSPICLGQQIGCGDLNGFSDFDFWVGGWEVFDSATGEKLGENTIQKIESGCLLLEHWRSVSGGTGTSFNYYNPVTREWRQVWVSEGRYSIDIVGGIRSGSMVLEGSIYNFAGAVWDFR
;
A
#
# COMPACT_ATOMS: atom_id res chain seq x y z
N MET A 1 26.00 13.55 -68.06
CA MET A 1 24.62 13.72 -67.54
C MET A 1 24.42 12.76 -66.36
N TYR A 2 24.66 13.20 -65.13
CA TYR A 2 24.39 12.41 -63.92
C TYR A 2 23.18 13.02 -63.20
N LYS A 3 22.07 12.27 -63.09
CA LYS A 3 20.91 12.65 -62.31
C LYS A 3 21.13 12.21 -60.86
N ILE A 4 21.33 13.17 -59.97
CA ILE A 4 21.36 12.96 -58.52
C ILE A 4 19.90 12.88 -58.08
N SER A 5 19.44 11.68 -57.72
CA SER A 5 18.11 11.45 -57.18
C SER A 5 18.15 11.76 -55.68
N HIS A 6 17.65 12.92 -55.28
CA HIS A 6 17.46 13.26 -53.87
C HIS A 6 16.30 12.42 -53.31
N LEU A 7 16.63 11.37 -52.56
CA LEU A 7 15.65 10.66 -51.75
C LEU A 7 15.38 11.52 -50.50
N ALA A 8 14.27 12.25 -50.51
CA ALA A 8 13.83 13.02 -49.35
C ALA A 8 13.38 12.04 -48.25
N PHE A 9 14.24 11.84 -47.26
CA PHE A 9 13.91 11.07 -46.06
C PHE A 9 13.03 11.92 -45.15
N LEU A 10 11.70 11.80 -45.30
CA LEU A 10 10.72 12.36 -44.38
C LEU A 10 10.79 11.60 -43.05
N LEU A 11 11.52 12.17 -42.07
CA LEU A 11 11.44 11.79 -40.66
C LEU A 11 10.03 12.10 -40.15
N LEU A 12 9.15 11.08 -40.17
CA LEU A 12 7.89 11.11 -39.43
C LEU A 12 8.22 11.10 -37.93
N LEU A 13 8.34 12.29 -37.33
CA LEU A 13 8.29 12.47 -35.88
C LEU A 13 6.88 12.05 -35.43
N SER A 14 6.72 10.76 -35.12
CA SER A 14 5.56 10.28 -34.40
C SER A 14 5.55 10.99 -33.04
N PRO A 15 4.43 11.63 -32.63
CA PRO A 15 4.35 12.10 -31.27
C PRO A 15 4.37 10.85 -30.41
N ILE A 16 5.48 10.64 -29.68
CA ILE A 16 5.51 9.68 -28.60
C ILE A 16 4.45 10.19 -27.64
N CYS A 17 3.26 9.58 -27.70
CA CYS A 17 2.21 9.81 -26.73
C CYS A 17 2.77 9.23 -25.43
N LEU A 18 3.45 10.08 -24.66
CA LEU A 18 3.63 9.85 -23.23
C LEU A 18 2.23 9.93 -22.63
N GLY A 19 1.45 8.86 -22.78
CA GLY A 19 0.28 8.66 -21.94
C GLY A 19 0.79 8.76 -20.50
N GLN A 20 0.25 9.70 -19.72
CA GLN A 20 0.53 9.74 -18.29
C GLN A 20 0.27 8.33 -17.76
N GLN A 21 1.30 7.72 -17.18
CA GLN A 21 1.14 6.49 -16.42
C GLN A 21 0.15 6.84 -15.30
N ILE A 22 -1.11 6.42 -15.42
CA ILE A 22 -2.12 6.63 -14.37
C ILE A 22 -1.58 5.93 -13.13
N GLY A 23 -1.15 6.72 -12.15
CA GLY A 23 -0.73 6.19 -10.87
C GLY A 23 -1.96 5.73 -10.10
N CYS A 24 -1.80 4.82 -9.14
CA CYS A 24 -2.94 4.43 -8.32
C CYS A 24 -3.53 5.61 -7.52
N GLY A 25 -2.73 6.65 -7.26
CA GLY A 25 -3.21 7.88 -6.61
C GLY A 25 -4.29 8.66 -7.39
N ASP A 26 -4.44 8.42 -8.69
CA ASP A 26 -5.47 9.07 -9.53
C ASP A 26 -6.78 8.27 -9.59
N LEU A 27 -6.81 7.07 -8.99
CA LEU A 27 -7.98 6.19 -8.95
C LEU A 27 -8.72 6.33 -7.61
N ASN A 28 -10.04 6.44 -7.67
CA ASN A 28 -10.89 6.50 -6.47
C ASN A 28 -10.65 5.28 -5.55
N GLY A 29 -10.56 5.54 -4.25
CA GLY A 29 -10.36 4.55 -3.20
C GLY A 29 -8.91 4.44 -2.71
N PHE A 30 -7.90 4.70 -3.56
CA PHE A 30 -6.50 4.62 -3.14
C PHE A 30 -6.06 5.71 -2.16
N SER A 31 -6.86 6.78 -2.03
CA SER A 31 -6.61 7.86 -1.07
C SER A 31 -7.30 7.68 0.28
N ASP A 32 -8.10 6.61 0.47
CA ASP A 32 -8.88 6.40 1.70
C ASP A 32 -7.98 6.36 2.96
N PHE A 33 -6.73 5.88 2.83
CA PHE A 33 -5.74 5.78 3.90
C PHE A 33 -4.67 6.89 3.89
N ASP A 34 -4.85 7.97 3.13
CA ASP A 34 -3.83 9.02 3.03
C ASP A 34 -3.56 9.71 4.37
N PHE A 35 -4.53 9.73 5.27
CA PHE A 35 -4.37 10.26 6.63
C PHE A 35 -3.39 9.43 7.49
N TRP A 36 -3.13 8.18 7.13
CA TRP A 36 -2.29 7.26 7.88
C TRP A 36 -0.81 7.31 7.45
N VAL A 37 -0.53 7.81 6.25
CA VAL A 37 0.83 7.90 5.69
C VAL A 37 1.69 8.87 6.50
N GLY A 38 2.84 8.41 6.98
CA GLY A 38 3.73 9.20 7.83
C GLY A 38 4.52 8.37 8.84
N GLY A 39 5.22 9.08 9.72
CA GLY A 39 5.88 8.50 10.88
C GLY A 39 5.06 8.79 12.14
N TRP A 40 4.93 7.78 13.00
CA TRP A 40 4.11 7.83 14.20
C TRP A 40 4.87 7.32 15.41
N GLU A 41 4.66 7.97 16.55
CA GLU A 41 4.93 7.40 17.87
C GLU A 41 3.61 6.91 18.45
N VAL A 42 3.58 5.67 18.93
CA VAL A 42 2.37 5.05 19.47
C VAL A 42 2.50 4.93 20.98
N PHE A 43 1.45 5.34 21.68
CA PHE A 43 1.40 5.38 23.14
C PHE A 43 0.20 4.59 23.66
N ASP A 44 0.35 4.00 24.83
CA ASP A 44 -0.77 3.42 25.57
C ASP A 44 -1.71 4.53 26.05
N SER A 45 -2.99 4.41 25.71
CA SER A 45 -3.97 5.45 26.03
C SER A 45 -4.30 5.60 27.53
N ALA A 46 -4.03 4.56 28.33
CA ALA A 46 -4.33 4.54 29.76
C ALA A 46 -3.12 4.95 30.61
N THR A 47 -1.92 4.49 30.25
CA THR A 47 -0.68 4.76 31.00
C THR A 47 0.14 5.91 30.44
N GLY A 48 -0.02 6.24 29.15
CA GLY A 48 0.81 7.21 28.44
C GLY A 48 2.20 6.69 28.08
N GLU A 49 2.49 5.41 28.30
CA GLU A 49 3.78 4.81 27.96
C GLU A 49 3.94 4.65 26.45
N LYS A 50 5.14 4.92 25.92
CA LYS A 50 5.43 4.70 24.50
C LYS A 50 5.48 3.19 24.23
N LEU A 51 4.70 2.72 23.27
CA LEU A 51 4.62 1.33 22.83
C LEU A 51 5.56 1.03 21.66
N GLY A 52 5.76 2.01 20.77
CA GLY A 52 6.58 1.81 19.59
C GLY A 52 6.55 2.97 18.61
N GLU A 53 7.13 2.70 17.45
CA GLU A 53 7.18 3.60 16.32
C GLU A 53 6.63 2.88 15.09
N ASN A 54 5.92 3.63 14.26
CA ASN A 54 5.36 3.12 13.01
C ASN A 54 5.73 4.05 11.85
N THR A 55 6.07 3.48 10.70
CA THR A 55 6.32 4.24 9.47
C THR A 55 5.49 3.65 8.34
N ILE A 56 4.66 4.48 7.72
CA ILE A 56 3.81 4.09 6.59
C ILE A 56 4.21 4.91 5.37
N GLN A 57 4.50 4.22 4.27
CA GLN A 57 4.95 4.83 3.01
C GLN A 57 4.16 4.31 1.82
N LYS A 58 3.87 5.21 0.87
CA LYS A 58 3.38 4.84 -0.45
C LYS A 58 4.53 4.30 -1.30
N ILE A 59 4.42 3.06 -1.77
CA ILE A 59 5.34 2.43 -2.72
C ILE A 59 4.57 1.93 -3.97
N GLU A 60 5.25 1.29 -4.91
CA GLU A 60 4.64 0.80 -6.17
C GLU A 60 3.82 1.88 -6.89
N SER A 61 4.40 3.08 -7.06
CA SER A 61 3.72 4.24 -7.66
C SER A 61 2.39 4.61 -6.98
N GLY A 62 2.31 4.39 -5.66
CA GLY A 62 1.13 4.70 -4.85
C GLY A 62 0.07 3.60 -4.78
N CYS A 63 0.34 2.42 -5.35
CA CYS A 63 -0.60 1.29 -5.34
C CYS A 63 -0.56 0.47 -4.05
N LEU A 64 0.49 0.64 -3.24
CA LEU A 64 0.73 -0.13 -2.03
C LEU A 64 1.21 0.78 -0.91
N LEU A 65 0.62 0.63 0.28
CA LEU A 65 1.16 1.19 1.52
C LEU A 65 1.99 0.13 2.23
N LEU A 66 3.26 0.46 2.45
CA LEU A 66 4.19 -0.33 3.22
C LEU A 66 4.27 0.24 4.64
N GLU A 67 3.89 -0.58 5.62
CA GLU A 67 4.01 -0.27 7.04
C GLU A 67 5.22 -0.98 7.63
N HIS A 68 5.98 -0.29 8.47
CA HIS A 68 7.02 -0.86 9.31
C HIS A 68 6.83 -0.47 10.77
N TRP A 69 6.61 -1.48 11.61
CA TRP A 69 6.43 -1.34 13.05
C TRP A 69 7.68 -1.76 13.81
N ARG A 70 8.01 -0.98 14.85
CA ARG A 70 9.03 -1.31 15.84
C ARG A 70 8.54 -1.05 17.26
N SER A 71 8.51 -2.09 18.08
CA SER A 71 8.15 -1.97 19.51
C SER A 71 9.33 -1.45 20.34
N VAL A 72 9.04 -0.68 21.40
CA VAL A 72 10.07 -0.27 22.38
C VAL A 72 10.61 -1.46 23.19
N SER A 73 9.82 -2.51 23.38
CA SER A 73 10.20 -3.72 24.11
C SER A 73 10.90 -4.77 23.24
N GLY A 74 11.18 -4.42 21.98
CA GLY A 74 11.68 -5.36 20.97
C GLY A 74 10.54 -6.03 20.20
N GLY A 75 10.90 -6.62 19.05
CA GLY A 75 9.94 -7.14 18.09
C GLY A 75 9.60 -6.15 16.97
N THR A 76 9.41 -6.70 15.78
CA THR A 76 9.12 -5.95 14.56
C THR A 76 7.91 -6.54 13.82
N GLY A 77 7.34 -5.73 12.94
CA GLY A 77 6.28 -6.15 12.03
C GLY A 77 6.29 -5.33 10.75
N THR A 78 5.73 -5.90 9.70
CA THR A 78 5.56 -5.22 8.42
C THR A 78 4.19 -5.57 7.87
N SER A 79 3.48 -4.58 7.32
CA SER A 79 2.27 -4.86 6.57
C SER A 79 2.28 -4.24 5.17
N PHE A 80 1.58 -4.94 4.28
CA PHE A 80 1.23 -4.49 2.95
C PHE A 80 -0.26 -4.17 2.94
N ASN A 81 -0.60 -2.94 2.60
CA ASN A 81 -1.99 -2.48 2.52
C ASN A 81 -2.25 -1.95 1.12
N TYR A 82 -3.19 -2.54 0.40
CA TYR A 82 -3.51 -2.12 -0.96
C TYR A 82 -5.01 -2.13 -1.19
N TYR A 83 -5.46 -1.22 -2.06
CA TYR A 83 -6.82 -1.21 -2.55
C TYR A 83 -6.90 -1.98 -3.87
N ASN A 84 -7.88 -2.86 -3.99
CA ASN A 84 -8.20 -3.52 -5.24
C ASN A 84 -9.40 -2.80 -5.89
N PRO A 85 -9.20 -2.05 -7.00
CA PRO A 85 -10.29 -1.31 -7.62
C PRO A 85 -11.34 -2.20 -8.31
N VAL A 86 -11.03 -3.49 -8.56
CA VAL A 86 -11.97 -4.45 -9.15
C VAL A 86 -12.97 -4.95 -8.11
N THR A 87 -12.48 -5.35 -6.92
CA THR A 87 -13.35 -5.78 -5.82
C THR A 87 -13.90 -4.62 -5.00
N ARG A 88 -13.26 -3.44 -5.10
CA ARG A 88 -13.53 -2.23 -4.32
C ARG A 88 -13.31 -2.44 -2.82
N GLU A 89 -12.24 -3.15 -2.49
CA GLU A 89 -11.88 -3.51 -1.13
C GLU A 89 -10.41 -3.21 -0.86
N TRP A 90 -10.13 -2.81 0.38
CA TRP A 90 -8.80 -2.79 0.95
C TRP A 90 -8.44 -4.18 1.48
N ARG A 91 -7.18 -4.55 1.33
CA ARG A 91 -6.60 -5.71 2.01
C ARG A 91 -5.34 -5.28 2.74
N GLN A 92 -5.22 -5.74 3.98
CA GLN A 92 -4.00 -5.66 4.77
C GLN A 92 -3.47 -7.06 5.02
N VAL A 93 -2.19 -7.27 4.71
CA VAL A 93 -1.44 -8.47 5.10
C VAL A 93 -0.29 -8.03 5.98
N TRP A 94 -0.31 -8.44 7.24
CA TRP A 94 0.72 -8.17 8.24
C TRP A 94 1.50 -9.44 8.56
N VAL A 95 2.80 -9.30 8.75
CA VAL A 95 3.69 -10.36 9.25
C VAL A 95 4.55 -9.79 10.38
N SER A 96 4.59 -10.50 11.51
CA SER A 96 5.41 -10.12 12.67
C SER A 96 6.55 -11.10 12.91
N GLU A 97 7.66 -10.57 13.41
CA GLU A 97 8.74 -11.34 14.05
C GLU A 97 8.23 -12.28 15.15
N GLY A 98 7.08 -11.95 15.78
CA GLY A 98 6.39 -12.77 16.76
C GLY A 98 5.80 -14.09 16.22
N ARG A 99 6.06 -14.45 14.95
CA ARG A 99 5.60 -15.69 14.28
C ARG A 99 4.08 -15.78 14.20
N TYR A 100 3.46 -14.69 13.76
CA TYR A 100 2.07 -14.68 13.35
C TYR A 100 1.88 -13.73 12.16
N SER A 101 0.78 -13.94 11.44
CA SER A 101 0.32 -13.02 10.39
C SER A 101 -1.13 -12.61 10.62
N ILE A 102 -1.52 -11.49 10.03
CA ILE A 102 -2.91 -11.02 9.98
C ILE A 102 -3.25 -10.81 8.52
N ASP A 103 -4.41 -11.28 8.09
CA ASP A 103 -4.93 -11.09 6.74
C ASP A 103 -6.39 -10.65 6.84
N ILE A 104 -6.63 -9.39 6.50
CA ILE A 104 -7.94 -8.76 6.64
C ILE A 104 -8.32 -8.01 5.37
N VAL A 105 -9.61 -8.04 5.05
CA VAL A 105 -10.19 -7.43 3.86
C VAL A 105 -11.43 -6.63 4.27
N GLY A 106 -11.70 -5.54 3.56
CA GLY A 106 -12.93 -4.80 3.73
C GLY A 106 -12.88 -3.44 3.07
N GLY A 107 -13.45 -2.43 3.70
CA GLY A 107 -13.54 -1.10 3.12
C GLY A 107 -14.41 -0.17 3.94
N ILE A 108 -14.75 0.99 3.37
CA ILE A 108 -15.62 1.96 4.04
C ILE A 108 -17.05 1.41 4.14
N ARG A 109 -17.53 1.20 5.37
CA ARG A 109 -18.90 0.80 5.70
C ARG A 109 -19.45 1.80 6.70
N SER A 110 -20.59 2.43 6.37
CA SER A 110 -21.24 3.44 7.24
C SER A 110 -20.31 4.58 7.71
N GLY A 111 -19.38 5.01 6.85
CA GLY A 111 -18.44 6.09 7.14
C GLY A 111 -17.16 5.67 7.88
N SER A 112 -17.00 4.40 8.23
CA SER A 112 -15.82 3.87 8.89
C SER A 112 -15.10 2.86 8.02
N MET A 113 -13.77 2.85 8.06
CA MET A 113 -12.97 1.76 7.49
C MET A 113 -13.15 0.51 8.38
N VAL A 114 -13.75 -0.55 7.84
CA VAL A 114 -13.99 -1.82 8.54
C VAL A 114 -13.31 -2.93 7.77
N LEU A 115 -12.32 -3.56 8.40
CA LEU A 115 -11.55 -4.68 7.85
C LEU A 115 -11.75 -5.90 8.75
N GLU A 116 -12.01 -7.06 8.15
CA GLU A 116 -12.33 -8.30 8.84
C GLU A 116 -11.49 -9.44 8.25
N GLY A 117 -11.20 -10.46 9.05
CA GLY A 117 -10.40 -11.59 8.60
C GLY A 117 -9.83 -12.39 9.76
N SER A 118 -8.57 -12.79 9.65
CA SER A 118 -7.99 -13.75 10.59
C SER A 118 -6.57 -13.41 11.01
N ILE A 119 -6.24 -13.85 12.23
CA ILE A 119 -4.89 -13.91 12.79
C ILE A 119 -4.44 -15.37 12.71
N TYR A 120 -3.29 -15.60 12.11
CA TYR A 120 -2.68 -16.92 11.98
C TYR A 120 -1.43 -16.99 12.85
N ASN A 121 -1.49 -17.79 13.92
CA ASN A 121 -0.30 -18.16 14.67
C ASN A 121 0.46 -19.25 13.93
N PHE A 122 1.77 -19.12 13.77
CA PHE A 122 2.54 -20.12 13.03
C PHE A 122 2.73 -21.43 13.81
N ALA A 123 2.28 -21.51 15.06
CA ALA A 123 2.12 -22.77 15.80
C ALA A 123 0.79 -23.50 15.50
N GLY A 124 -0.06 -22.96 14.61
CA GLY A 124 -1.24 -23.64 14.07
C GLY A 124 -2.59 -23.15 14.59
N ALA A 125 -2.63 -22.16 15.48
CA ALA A 125 -3.88 -21.55 15.93
C ALA A 125 -4.35 -20.45 14.96
N VAL A 126 -5.67 -20.34 14.79
CA VAL A 126 -6.31 -19.30 13.97
C VAL A 126 -7.40 -18.63 14.81
N TRP A 127 -7.45 -17.31 14.76
CA TRP A 127 -8.47 -16.50 15.42
C TRP A 127 -9.08 -15.49 14.46
N ASP A 128 -10.32 -15.09 14.73
CA ASP A 128 -10.93 -13.96 14.04
C ASP A 128 -10.20 -12.67 14.42
N PHE A 129 -9.93 -11.81 13.44
CA PHE A 129 -9.58 -10.42 13.69
C PHE A 129 -10.87 -9.65 13.98
N ARG A 130 -10.99 -9.10 15.20
CA ARG A 130 -12.15 -8.36 15.68
C ARG A 130 -11.76 -6.98 16.19
#